data_AF-A0A838N4J1-F1
#
_entry.id   AF-A0A838N4J1-F1
#
_cell.length_a   1.000
_cell.length_b   1.000
_cell.length_c   1.000
_cell.angle_alpha   90.00
_cell.angle_beta   90.00
_cell.angle_gamma   90.00
#
_symmetry.space_group_name_H-M   'P 1'
#
loop_
_entity.id
_entity.type
_entity.pdbx_description
1 polymer ?
#
loop_
_entity_poly.entity_id
_entity_poly.type
_entity_poly.pdbx_seq_one_letter_code
_entity_poly.pdbx_strand_id
1 'polypeptide(L)'
;LYLSIERILKPRLGHLEFWRTIGGKITLALTTYLLVNITWVFFRAQDFPTAWRMLTSILLLNRSGTPVLSTWFLLSAGLTILAMLIVHWRMRHRTLHEEVQRWPALPVGIAWGAMLWLIVTTQGGGNAFIYFQF
;
A
#
# COMPACT_ATOMS: atom_id res chain seq x y z
N LEU A 1 -5.28 -1.47 -19.39
CA LEU A 1 -4.55 -2.73 -19.67
C LEU A 1 -4.72 -3.77 -18.57
N TYR A 2 -4.27 -3.53 -17.33
CA TYR A 2 -4.43 -4.51 -16.23
C TYR A 2 -5.88 -4.97 -15.99
N LEU A 3 -6.82 -4.03 -15.83
CA LEU A 3 -8.26 -4.33 -15.65
C LEU A 3 -8.88 -5.04 -16.88
N SER A 4 -8.35 -4.77 -18.07
CA SER A 4 -8.77 -5.43 -19.31
C SER A 4 -8.36 -6.90 -19.30
N ILE A 5 -7.13 -7.20 -18.86
CA ILE A 5 -6.61 -8.57 -18.71
C ILE A 5 -7.38 -9.32 -17.60
N GLU A 6 -7.62 -8.67 -16.45
CA GLU A 6 -8.42 -9.25 -15.37
C GLU A 6 -9.81 -9.68 -15.87
N ARG A 7 -10.48 -8.82 -16.65
CA ARG A 7 -11.80 -9.10 -17.22
C ARG A 7 -11.80 -10.30 -18.17
N ILE A 8 -10.69 -10.57 -18.85
CA ILE A 8 -10.53 -11.74 -19.74
C ILE A 8 -10.19 -13.01 -18.96
N LEU A 9 -9.39 -12.89 -17.88
CA LEU A 9 -8.98 -14.03 -17.06
C LEU A 9 -10.08 -14.51 -16.11
N LYS A 10 -10.94 -13.61 -15.62
CA LYS A 10 -11.99 -13.93 -14.63
C LYS A 10 -12.96 -15.03 -15.09
N PRO A 11 -13.48 -15.05 -16.33
CA PRO A 11 -14.31 -16.16 -16.81
C PRO A 11 -13.54 -17.49 -16.94
N ARG A 12 -12.23 -17.44 -17.24
CA ARG A 12 -11.41 -18.63 -17.52
C ARG A 12 -10.85 -19.29 -16.26
N LEU A 13 -10.46 -18.50 -15.28
CA LEU A 13 -9.77 -18.98 -14.07
C LEU A 13 -10.59 -18.76 -12.79
N GLY A 14 -11.64 -17.93 -12.84
CA GLY A 14 -12.42 -17.57 -11.65
C GLY A 14 -13.29 -18.69 -11.08
N HIS A 15 -13.50 -19.78 -11.81
CA HIS A 15 -14.21 -20.96 -11.32
C HIS A 15 -13.36 -21.85 -10.40
N LEU A 16 -12.04 -21.64 -10.35
CA LEU A 16 -11.14 -22.43 -9.51
C LEU A 16 -11.42 -22.16 -8.03
N GLU A 17 -11.69 -23.22 -7.27
CA GLU A 17 -11.97 -23.11 -5.83
C GLU A 17 -10.79 -22.54 -5.04
N PHE A 18 -9.57 -22.67 -5.56
CA PHE A 18 -8.35 -22.11 -5.00
C PHE A 18 -8.49 -20.60 -4.68
N TRP A 19 -9.16 -19.82 -5.53
CA TRP A 19 -9.31 -18.37 -5.30
C TRP A 19 -10.22 -18.01 -4.12
N ARG A 20 -11.03 -18.96 -3.64
CA ARG A 20 -11.87 -18.77 -2.45
C ARG A 20 -11.07 -18.96 -1.16
N THR A 21 -9.97 -19.71 -1.21
CA THR A 21 -9.08 -19.94 -0.07
C THR A 21 -8.34 -18.67 0.35
N ILE A 22 -7.83 -18.64 1.59
CA ILE A 22 -6.99 -17.53 2.08
C ILE A 22 -5.72 -17.41 1.23
N GLY A 23 -5.09 -18.55 0.90
CA GLY A 23 -3.89 -18.59 0.05
C GLY A 23 -4.13 -17.94 -1.31
N GLY A 24 -5.21 -18.32 -2.01
CA GLY A 24 -5.56 -17.71 -3.30
C GLY A 24 -5.83 -16.21 -3.22
N LYS A 25 -6.50 -15.74 -2.16
CA LYS A 25 -6.72 -14.31 -1.94
C LYS A 25 -5.41 -13.54 -1.68
N ILE A 26 -4.49 -14.13 -0.90
CA ILE A 26 -3.16 -13.55 -0.66
C ILE A 26 -2.37 -13.47 -1.96
N THR A 27 -2.36 -14.55 -2.77
CA THR A 27 -1.70 -14.54 -4.08
C THR A 27 -2.24 -13.43 -4.97
N LEU A 28 -3.57 -13.30 -5.10
CA LEU A 28 -4.18 -12.22 -5.89
C LEU A 28 -3.80 -10.82 -5.37
N ALA A 29 -3.79 -10.64 -4.04
CA ALA A 29 -3.40 -9.37 -3.43
C ALA A 29 -1.93 -9.02 -3.72
N LEU A 30 -1.02 -9.97 -3.57
CA LEU A 30 0.40 -9.80 -3.85
C LEU A 30 0.66 -9.54 -5.34
N THR A 31 -0.01 -10.27 -6.23
CA THR A 31 0.10 -10.04 -7.68
C THR A 31 -0.39 -8.65 -8.05
N THR A 32 -1.55 -8.24 -7.53
CA THR A 32 -2.08 -6.88 -7.77
C THR A 32 -1.10 -5.83 -7.25
N TYR A 33 -0.61 -5.99 -6.02
CA TYR A 33 0.35 -5.09 -5.41
C TYR A 33 1.65 -4.99 -6.24
N LEU A 34 2.19 -6.12 -6.70
CA LEU A 34 3.38 -6.15 -7.55
C LEU A 34 3.15 -5.41 -8.87
N LEU A 35 2.03 -5.65 -9.55
CA LEU A 35 1.71 -5.00 -10.82
C LEU A 35 1.55 -3.50 -10.66
N VAL A 36 0.88 -3.05 -9.60
CA VAL A 36 0.78 -1.62 -9.28
C VAL A 36 2.16 -1.01 -9.03
N ASN A 37 3.02 -1.68 -8.26
CA ASN A 37 4.39 -1.20 -8.03
C ASN A 37 5.20 -1.11 -9.34
N ILE A 38 5.10 -2.11 -10.22
CA ILE A 38 5.76 -2.08 -11.54
C ILE A 38 5.27 -0.87 -12.35
N THR A 39 3.96 -0.61 -12.39
CA THR A 39 3.44 0.57 -13.10
C THR A 39 3.95 1.87 -12.49
N TRP A 40 4.08 1.94 -11.16
CA TRP A 40 4.54 3.13 -10.46
C TRP A 40 6.01 3.48 -10.74
N VAL A 41 6.86 2.49 -11.01
CA VAL A 41 8.29 2.73 -11.33
C VAL A 41 8.45 3.72 -12.48
N PHE A 42 7.65 3.60 -13.54
CA PHE A 42 7.74 4.49 -14.71
C PHE A 42 7.27 5.92 -14.43
N PHE A 43 6.36 6.11 -13.47
CA PHE A 43 5.95 7.45 -13.04
C PHE A 43 6.94 8.07 -12.04
N ARG A 44 7.66 7.24 -11.28
CA ARG A 44 8.61 7.69 -10.26
C ARG A 44 10.02 7.97 -10.81
N ALA A 45 10.48 7.16 -11.75
CA ALA A 45 11.84 7.27 -12.26
C ALA A 45 12.02 8.53 -13.11
N GLN A 46 13.19 9.18 -12.98
CA GLN A 46 13.53 10.38 -13.74
C GLN A 46 13.93 10.07 -15.19
N ASP A 47 14.33 8.83 -15.46
CA ASP A 47 14.85 8.36 -16.74
C ASP A 47 14.68 6.84 -16.90
N PHE A 48 14.76 6.34 -18.13
CA PHE A 48 14.61 4.92 -18.45
C PHE A 48 15.67 4.00 -17.80
N PRO A 49 16.97 4.34 -17.81
CA PRO A 49 17.98 3.57 -17.06
C PRO A 49 17.65 3.41 -15.57
N THR A 50 17.21 4.48 -14.91
CA THR A 50 16.78 4.45 -13.50
C THR A 50 15.56 3.55 -13.31
N ALA A 51 14.57 3.62 -14.20
CA ALA A 51 13.41 2.72 -14.18
C ALA A 51 13.82 1.24 -14.29
N TRP A 52 14.74 0.92 -15.20
CA TRP A 52 15.24 -0.45 -15.38
C TRP A 52 15.96 -0.98 -14.14
N ARG A 53 16.79 -0.13 -13.50
CA ARG A 53 17.44 -0.47 -12.23
C ARG A 53 16.40 -0.74 -11.13
N MET A 54 15.36 0.08 -11.01
CA MET A 54 14.30 -0.14 -10.04
C MET A 54 13.53 -1.45 -10.28
N LEU A 55 13.21 -1.78 -11.54
CA LEU A 55 12.53 -3.04 -11.89
C LEU A 55 13.36 -4.27 -11.53
N THR A 56 14.65 -4.27 -11.89
CA THR A 56 15.55 -5.39 -11.57
C THR A 56 15.77 -5.55 -10.06
N SER A 57 15.75 -4.46 -9.29
CA SER A 57 15.77 -4.51 -7.83
C SER A 57 14.48 -5.09 -7.23
N ILE A 58 13.30 -4.70 -7.73
CA ILE A 58 12.01 -5.24 -7.25
C ILE A 58 11.90 -6.75 -7.51
N LEU A 59 12.42 -7.21 -8.64
CA LEU A 59 12.44 -8.64 -9.00
C LEU A 59 13.61 -9.41 -8.35
N LEU A 60 14.39 -8.77 -7.47
CA LEU A 60 15.54 -9.35 -6.77
C LEU A 60 16.63 -9.91 -7.72
N LEU A 61 16.65 -9.42 -8.97
CA LEU A 61 17.63 -9.77 -10.00
C LEU A 61 18.94 -9.00 -9.83
N ASN A 62 18.89 -7.83 -9.19
CA ASN A 62 20.07 -7.04 -8.86
C ASN A 62 20.39 -7.16 -7.36
N ARG A 63 21.41 -7.96 -7.02
CA ARG A 63 21.86 -8.22 -5.63
C ARG A 63 23.11 -7.44 -5.22
N SER A 64 23.70 -6.68 -6.14
CA SER A 64 24.95 -5.94 -5.91
C SER A 64 24.73 -4.48 -5.47
N GLY A 65 23.48 -4.06 -5.26
CA GLY A 65 23.14 -2.71 -4.84
C GLY A 65 23.48 -2.45 -3.37
N THR A 66 24.03 -1.27 -3.08
CA THR A 66 24.20 -0.80 -1.70
C THR A 66 22.83 -0.58 -1.05
N PRO A 67 22.66 -0.89 0.26
CA PRO A 67 21.42 -0.62 0.96
C PRO A 67 21.05 0.87 0.90
N VAL A 68 19.92 1.19 0.27
CA VAL A 68 19.43 2.58 0.14
C VAL A 68 18.76 3.06 1.43
N LEU A 69 18.22 2.13 2.23
CA LEU A 69 17.63 2.39 3.53
C LEU A 69 18.43 1.68 4.63
N SER A 70 18.49 2.31 5.80
CA SER A 70 18.96 1.63 7.01
C SER A 70 17.99 0.52 7.42
N THR A 71 18.49 -0.48 8.14
CA THR A 71 17.67 -1.58 8.69
C THR A 71 16.49 -1.06 9.50
N TRP A 72 16.67 0.04 10.24
CA TRP A 72 15.60 0.67 11.01
C TRP A 72 14.45 1.16 10.12
N PHE A 73 14.77 1.89 9.04
CA PHE A 73 13.74 2.37 8.12
C PHE A 73 13.05 1.24 7.35
N LEU A 74 13.77 0.16 7.03
CA LEU A 74 13.17 -1.02 6.42
C LEU A 74 12.17 -1.69 7.36
N LEU A 75 12.54 -1.89 8.63
CA LEU A 75 11.66 -2.51 9.62
C LEU A 75 10.45 -1.62 9.92
N SER A 76 10.64 -0.31 10.08
CA SER A 76 9.54 0.60 10.38
C SER A 76 8.56 0.70 9.21
N ALA A 77 9.04 0.78 7.96
CA ALA A 77 8.20 0.78 6.77
C ALA A 77 7.46 -0.56 6.62
N GLY A 78 8.16 -1.69 6.79
CA GLY A 78 7.57 -3.02 6.72
C GLY A 78 6.46 -3.22 7.76
N LEU A 79 6.72 -2.83 9.01
CA LEU A 79 5.72 -2.90 10.09
C LEU A 79 4.51 -2.01 9.80
N THR A 80 4.75 -0.79 9.30
CA THR A 80 3.68 0.15 8.93
C THR A 80 2.80 -0.43 7.82
N ILE A 81 3.40 -0.97 6.76
CA ILE A 81 2.67 -1.60 5.66
C ILE A 81 1.87 -2.81 6.17
N LEU A 82 2.47 -3.64 7.01
CA LEU A 82 1.79 -4.81 7.59
C LEU A 82 0.57 -4.40 8.42
N ALA A 83 0.74 -3.41 9.32
CA ALA A 83 -0.35 -2.87 10.12
C ALA A 83 -1.47 -2.30 9.23
N MET A 84 -1.11 -1.53 8.20
CA MET A 84 -2.07 -0.97 7.24
C MET A 84 -2.86 -2.08 6.53
N LEU A 85 -2.19 -3.15 6.07
CA LEU A 85 -2.84 -4.27 5.41
C LEU A 85 -3.78 -5.03 6.34
N ILE A 86 -3.38 -5.28 7.60
CA ILE A 86 -4.23 -5.92 8.61
C ILE A 86 -5.49 -5.09 8.87
N VAL A 87 -5.33 -3.78 9.05
CA VAL A 87 -6.46 -2.87 9.28
C VAL A 87 -7.40 -2.87 8.07
N HIS A 88 -6.88 -2.72 6.85
CA HIS A 88 -7.70 -2.76 5.63
C HIS A 88 -8.42 -4.09 5.45
N TRP A 89 -7.73 -5.20 5.74
CA TRP A 89 -8.34 -6.52 5.66
C TRP A 89 -9.49 -6.68 6.65
N ARG A 90 -9.29 -6.25 7.91
CA ARG A 90 -10.34 -6.25 8.95
C ARG A 90 -11.51 -5.35 8.57
N MET A 91 -11.23 -4.18 8.00
CA MET A 91 -12.22 -3.18 7.60
C MET A 91 -12.93 -3.48 6.28
N ARG A 92 -12.49 -4.46 5.50
CA ARG A 92 -13.01 -4.75 4.14
C ARG A 92 -14.53 -4.89 4.04
N HIS A 93 -15.18 -5.36 5.10
CA HIS A 93 -16.62 -5.61 5.16
C HIS A 93 -17.32 -4.80 6.26
N ARG A 94 -16.67 -3.72 6.74
CA ARG A 94 -17.14 -2.92 7.87
C ARG A 94 -17.07 -1.45 7.50
N THR A 95 -18.03 -0.66 7.95
CA THR A 95 -17.93 0.79 7.84
C THR A 95 -17.24 1.36 9.08
N LEU A 96 -16.47 2.44 8.90
CA LEU A 96 -15.80 3.11 10.03
C LEU A 96 -16.81 3.61 11.05
N HIS A 97 -17.95 4.14 10.58
CA HIS A 97 -18.99 4.67 11.44
C HIS A 97 -19.56 3.61 12.39
N GLU A 98 -19.94 2.44 11.85
CA GLU A 98 -20.50 1.34 12.65
C GLU A 98 -19.47 0.77 13.64
N GLU A 99 -18.19 0.68 13.27
CA GLU A 99 -17.17 0.17 14.18
C GLU A 99 -16.83 1.16 15.30
N VAL A 100 -16.79 2.46 15.00
CA VAL A 100 -16.52 3.51 16.01
C VAL A 100 -17.67 3.65 17.00
N GLN A 101 -18.92 3.48 16.57
CA GLN A 101 -20.09 3.51 17.47
C GLN A 101 -20.07 2.43 18.56
N ARG A 102 -19.31 1.34 18.36
CA ARG A 102 -19.17 0.26 19.35
C ARG A 102 -18.18 0.60 20.46
N TRP A 103 -17.41 1.68 20.31
CA TRP A 103 -16.38 2.08 21.27
C TRP A 103 -16.93 3.15 22.22
N PRO A 104 -16.51 3.16 23.50
CA PRO A 104 -16.85 4.25 24.40
C PRO A 104 -16.30 5.58 23.88
N ALA A 105 -17.02 6.67 24.14
CA ALA A 105 -16.72 7.98 23.58
C ALA A 105 -15.32 8.51 23.96
N LEU A 106 -14.81 8.14 25.14
CA LEU A 106 -13.55 8.67 25.66
C LEU A 106 -12.32 8.23 24.82
N PRO A 107 -12.05 6.92 24.58
CA PRO A 107 -10.99 6.49 23.68
C PRO A 107 -11.10 7.06 22.26
N VAL A 108 -12.32 7.18 21.73
CA VAL A 108 -12.55 7.80 20.42
C VAL A 108 -12.11 9.26 20.45
N GLY A 109 -12.55 10.03 21.45
CA GLY A 109 -12.15 11.43 21.63
C GLY A 109 -10.64 11.60 21.81
N ILE A 110 -9.98 10.72 22.58
CA ILE A 110 -8.52 10.72 22.74
C ILE A 110 -7.83 10.47 21.40
N ALA A 111 -8.30 9.48 20.62
CA ALA A 111 -7.72 9.18 19.32
C ALA A 111 -7.84 10.37 18.35
N TRP A 112 -9.02 11.01 18.28
CA TRP A 112 -9.22 12.22 17.48
C TRP A 112 -8.32 13.38 17.94
N GLY A 113 -8.23 13.61 19.25
CA GLY A 113 -7.36 14.64 19.82
C GLY A 113 -5.88 14.38 19.48
N ALA A 114 -5.42 13.13 19.57
CA ALA A 114 -4.07 12.75 19.19
C ALA A 114 -3.83 12.94 17.69
N MET A 115 -4.77 12.56 16.83
CA MET A 115 -4.67 12.79 15.38
C MET A 115 -4.56 14.29 15.05
N LEU A 116 -5.40 15.13 15.65
CA LEU A 116 -5.35 16.59 15.48
C LEU A 116 -4.03 17.17 15.97
N TRP A 117 -3.58 16.75 17.15
CA TRP A 117 -2.29 17.17 17.70
C TRP A 117 -1.13 16.79 16.78
N LEU A 118 -1.13 15.55 16.26
CA LEU A 118 -0.14 15.10 15.28
C LEU A 118 -0.17 15.95 14.01
N ILE A 119 -1.36 16.23 13.45
CA ILE A 119 -1.50 17.09 12.25
C ILE A 119 -0.93 18.49 12.50
N VAL A 120 -1.20 19.09 13.66
CA VAL A 120 -0.73 20.44 14.00
C VAL A 120 0.79 20.46 14.24
N THR A 121 1.33 19.44 14.89
CA THR A 121 2.76 19.41 15.27
C THR A 121 3.67 18.89 14.16
N THR A 122 3.14 18.13 13.20
CA THR A 122 3.91 17.55 12.09
C THR A 122 3.88 18.39 10.80
N GLN A 123 3.56 19.69 10.89
CA GLN A 123 3.64 20.60 9.75
C GLN A 123 5.09 20.76 9.26
N GLY A 124 5.51 19.89 8.35
CA GLY A 124 6.76 19.97 7.60
C GLY A 124 6.64 20.80 6.33
N GLY A 125 7.78 21.26 5.80
CA GLY A 125 7.89 22.31 4.79
C GLY A 125 7.02 22.13 3.54
N GLY A 126 6.04 23.03 3.39
CA GLY A 126 5.66 23.75 2.16
C GLY A 126 5.25 22.99 0.89
N ASN A 127 5.32 21.66 0.84
CA ASN A 127 5.04 20.86 -0.36
C ASN A 127 3.85 19.91 -0.17
N ALA A 128 2.94 20.21 0.76
CA ALA A 128 1.76 19.38 1.04
C ALA A 128 0.58 19.62 0.07
N PHE A 129 0.70 20.59 -0.85
CA PHE A 129 -0.29 20.85 -1.89
C PHE A 129 0.30 20.64 -3.29
N ILE A 130 0.26 19.40 -3.76
CA ILE A 130 0.56 19.05 -5.17
C ILE A 130 -0.44 19.71 -6.15
N TYR A 131 -1.61 20.19 -5.68
CA TYR A 131 -2.69 20.71 -6.53
C TYR A 131 -2.76 22.24 -6.67
N PHE A 132 -1.95 23.02 -5.95
CA PHE A 132 -1.94 24.50 -6.05
C PHE A 132 -0.54 25.03 -6.40
N GLN A 133 0.15 24.38 -7.35
CA GLN A 133 1.40 24.90 -7.92
C GLN A 133 1.14 25.59 -9.27
N PHE A 134 0.25 26.59 -9.27
CA PHE A 134 0.09 27.52 -10.39
C PHE A 134 0.64 28.88 -9.99
#